data_AF-A0A1S1WW79-F1
#
_entry.id   AF-A0A1S1WW79-F1
#
_cell.length_a   1.000
_cell.length_b   1.000
_cell.length_c   1.000
_cell.angle_alpha   90.00
_cell.angle_beta   90.00
_cell.angle_gamma   90.00
#
_symmetry.space_group_name_H-M   'P 1'
#
loop_
_entity.id
_entity.type
_entity.pdbx_description
1 polymer ?
#
loop_
_entity_poly.entity_id
_entity_poly.type
_entity_poly.pdbx_seq_one_letter_code
_entity_poly.pdbx_strand_id
1 'polypeptide(L)'
;MAALSPTGGAFSVQQSQDAAGRLIKQYAASNGTVFAVAWSGSSQPDLQQLLGSYFPAYRQAQQSNRNGLNVMQGQVGSFIVRSHGRMGAFKGFAYDSALMPVGVTPDQLK
;
A
#
# COMPACT_ATOMS: atom_id res chain seq x y z
N MET A 1 -12.61 22.63 -1.41
CA MET A 1 -12.27 21.28 -1.92
C MET A 1 -12.58 20.32 -0.78
N ALA A 2 -13.62 19.47 -0.92
CA ALA A 2 -14.16 18.68 0.18
C ALA A 2 -13.32 17.41 0.42
N ALA A 3 -12.72 17.30 1.59
CA ALA A 3 -12.16 16.04 2.09
C ALA A 3 -13.32 15.14 2.53
N LEU A 4 -13.44 13.96 1.92
CA LEU A 4 -14.45 12.97 2.26
C LEU A 4 -14.22 12.43 3.67
N SER A 5 -15.30 12.36 4.45
CA SER A 5 -15.38 12.07 5.87
C SER A 5 -14.73 10.73 6.25
N PRO A 6 -14.00 10.63 7.39
CA PRO A 6 -13.60 9.34 7.93
C PRO A 6 -14.88 8.63 8.40
N THR A 7 -15.31 7.62 7.67
CA THR A 7 -16.38 6.73 8.14
C THR A 7 -15.81 5.97 9.33
N GLY A 8 -16.36 6.18 10.52
CA GLY A 8 -15.73 5.85 11.79
C GLY A 8 -15.48 4.36 12.01
N GLY A 9 -14.25 3.92 11.79
CA GLY A 9 -13.80 2.58 12.15
C GLY A 9 -12.28 2.48 12.18
N ALA A 10 -11.66 2.60 13.37
CA ALA A 10 -10.24 2.36 13.70
C ALA A 10 -9.12 3.08 12.89
N PHE A 11 -9.33 3.42 11.63
CA PHE A 11 -8.37 4.02 10.70
C PHE A 11 -9.06 4.99 9.74
N SER A 12 -8.26 5.88 9.15
CA SER A 12 -8.65 6.83 8.11
C SER A 12 -8.08 6.40 6.77
N VAL A 13 -8.84 6.58 5.70
CA VAL A 13 -8.41 6.25 4.34
C VAL A 13 -8.33 7.54 3.52
N GLN A 14 -7.12 7.87 3.07
CA GLN A 14 -6.87 9.00 2.20
C GLN A 14 -6.64 8.51 0.77
N GLN A 15 -7.53 8.84 -0.14
CA GLN A 15 -7.35 8.57 -1.56
C GLN A 15 -6.78 9.80 -2.27
N SER A 16 -5.68 9.63 -2.99
CA SER A 16 -5.10 10.62 -3.88
C SER A 16 -4.97 10.04 -5.29
N GLN A 17 -4.95 10.93 -6.28
CA GLN A 17 -4.68 10.56 -7.66
C GLN A 17 -3.44 11.30 -8.12
N ASP A 18 -2.48 10.55 -8.68
CA ASP A 18 -1.25 11.11 -9.22
C ASP A 18 -1.49 11.76 -10.59
N ALA A 19 -0.56 12.60 -11.07
CA ALA A 19 -0.66 13.28 -12.36
C ALA A 19 -0.85 12.30 -13.55
N ALA A 20 -0.39 11.06 -13.42
CA ALA A 20 -0.60 10.00 -14.41
C ALA A 20 -1.97 9.29 -14.28
N GLY A 21 -2.88 9.77 -13.43
CA GLY A 21 -4.20 9.17 -13.19
C GLY A 21 -4.18 7.94 -12.28
N ARG A 22 -3.03 7.62 -11.66
CA ARG A 22 -2.88 6.47 -10.75
C ARG A 22 -3.58 6.76 -9.43
N LEU A 23 -4.41 5.84 -8.95
CA LEU A 23 -5.08 5.93 -7.66
C LEU A 23 -4.16 5.40 -6.57
N ILE A 24 -4.02 6.17 -5.51
CA ILE A 24 -3.25 5.84 -4.33
C ILE A 24 -4.20 5.97 -3.15
N LYS A 25 -4.27 4.94 -2.31
CA LYS A 25 -5.00 4.94 -1.05
C LYS A 25 -4.02 4.74 0.09
N GLN A 26 -4.06 5.60 1.08
CA GLN A 26 -3.25 5.51 2.27
C GLN A 26 -4.16 5.26 3.46
N TYR A 27 -3.84 4.28 4.28
CA TYR A 27 -4.59 3.89 5.46
C TYR A 27 -3.77 4.30 6.68
N ALA A 28 -4.28 5.29 7.42
CA ALA A 28 -3.67 5.82 8.61
C ALA A 28 -4.43 5.37 9.85
N ALA A 29 -3.74 4.89 10.87
CA ALA A 29 -4.34 4.57 12.15
C ALA A 29 -4.84 5.86 12.84
N SER A 30 -5.60 5.73 13.93
CA SER A 30 -6.16 6.89 14.65
C SER A 30 -5.08 7.84 15.19
N ASN A 31 -3.85 7.37 15.35
CA ASN A 31 -2.68 8.15 15.73
C ASN A 31 -2.01 8.91 14.56
N GLY A 32 -2.59 8.86 13.35
CA GLY A 32 -2.05 9.49 12.14
C GLY A 32 -0.93 8.71 11.46
N THR A 33 -0.55 7.53 11.97
CA THR A 33 0.51 6.71 11.36
C THR A 33 -0.04 5.90 10.20
N VAL A 34 0.53 6.06 9.01
CA VAL A 34 0.19 5.24 7.84
C VAL A 34 0.73 3.84 8.03
N PHE A 35 -0.16 2.87 8.23
CA PHE A 35 0.20 1.46 8.41
C PHE A 35 -0.01 0.65 7.14
N ALA A 36 -0.83 1.14 6.20
CA ALA A 36 -1.02 0.48 4.92
C ALA A 36 -1.18 1.48 3.78
N VAL A 37 -0.77 1.09 2.58
CA VAL A 37 -0.98 1.84 1.35
C VAL A 37 -1.38 0.88 0.24
N ALA A 38 -2.38 1.25 -0.54
CA ALA A 38 -2.78 0.56 -1.76
C ALA A 38 -2.63 1.49 -2.95
N TRP A 39 -2.28 0.94 -4.10
CA TRP A 39 -2.16 1.69 -5.33
C TRP A 39 -2.73 0.90 -6.49
N SER A 40 -3.30 1.60 -7.46
CA SER A 40 -3.80 1.02 -8.71
C SER A 40 -3.68 2.02 -9.86
N GLY A 41 -3.36 1.54 -11.04
CA GLY A 41 -3.26 2.38 -12.22
C GLY A 41 -2.66 1.67 -13.41
N SER A 42 -2.46 2.42 -14.48
CA SER A 42 -1.92 1.89 -15.73
C SER A 42 -0.42 1.60 -15.66
N SER A 43 0.28 2.25 -14.74
CA SER A 43 1.73 2.16 -14.55
C SER A 43 2.06 2.09 -13.05
N GLN A 44 3.25 1.57 -12.71
CA GLN A 44 3.71 1.55 -11.32
C GLN A 44 3.98 2.99 -10.83
N PRO A 45 3.39 3.44 -9.69
CA PRO A 45 3.72 4.73 -9.09
C PRO A 45 5.18 4.79 -8.63
N ASP A 46 5.67 5.98 -8.31
CA ASP A 46 6.95 6.13 -7.63
C ASP A 46 6.83 5.58 -6.20
N LEU A 47 7.12 4.29 -6.05
CA LEU A 47 7.04 3.58 -4.78
C LEU A 47 8.08 4.09 -3.79
N GLN A 48 9.16 4.72 -4.25
CA GLN A 48 10.15 5.33 -3.36
C GLN A 48 9.54 6.55 -2.67
N GLN A 49 8.84 7.40 -3.42
CA GLN A 49 8.14 8.55 -2.83
C GLN A 49 6.91 8.12 -2.01
N LEU A 50 6.19 7.07 -2.45
CA LEU A 50 5.01 6.59 -1.76
C LEU A 50 5.33 5.93 -0.41
N LEU A 51 6.33 5.04 -0.39
CA LEU A 51 6.68 4.25 0.78
C LEU A 51 7.70 4.95 1.68
N GLY A 52 8.49 5.88 1.13
CA GLY A 52 9.53 6.60 1.85
C GLY A 52 10.44 5.64 2.62
N SER A 53 10.37 5.70 3.95
CA SER A 53 11.15 4.85 4.87
C SER A 53 10.89 3.34 4.73
N TYR A 54 9.75 2.93 4.17
CA TYR A 54 9.44 1.52 3.90
C TYR A 54 10.01 1.01 2.56
N PHE A 55 10.54 1.90 1.72
CA PHE A 55 11.09 1.53 0.43
C PHE A 55 12.23 0.49 0.49
N PRO A 56 13.17 0.53 1.46
CA PRO A 56 14.18 -0.52 1.61
C PRO A 56 13.56 -1.89 1.89
N ALA A 57 12.54 -1.97 2.76
CA ALA A 57 11.84 -3.21 3.06
C ALA A 57 11.10 -3.75 1.82
N TYR A 58 10.48 -2.87 1.05
CA TYR A 58 9.88 -3.21 -0.25
C TYR A 58 10.91 -3.76 -1.23
N ARG A 59 12.09 -3.12 -1.35
CA ARG A 59 13.16 -3.60 -2.24
C ARG A 59 13.67 -4.99 -1.83
N GLN A 60 13.83 -5.23 -0.54
CA GLN A 60 14.24 -6.55 -0.02
C GLN A 60 13.16 -7.62 -0.30
N ALA A 61 11.89 -7.28 -0.10
CA ALA A 61 10.75 -8.13 -0.49
C ALA A 61 10.75 -8.43 -1.99
N GLN A 62 11.04 -7.44 -2.83
CA GLN A 62 11.12 -7.60 -4.28
C GLN A 62 12.28 -8.52 -4.68
N GLN A 63 13.46 -8.34 -4.08
CA GLN A 63 14.63 -9.17 -4.35
C GLN A 63 14.41 -10.62 -3.92
N SER A 64 13.62 -10.84 -2.87
CA SER A 64 13.28 -12.17 -2.36
C SER A 64 12.10 -12.81 -3.10
N ASN A 65 11.39 -12.04 -3.94
CA ASN A 65 10.21 -12.52 -4.67
C ASN A 65 10.61 -13.55 -5.74
N ARG A 66 10.10 -14.77 -5.59
CA ARG A 66 10.33 -15.87 -6.55
C ARG A 66 9.14 -16.14 -7.46
N ASN A 67 8.03 -15.41 -7.29
CA ASN A 67 6.75 -15.68 -7.96
C ASN A 67 6.63 -15.07 -9.37
N GLY A 68 7.71 -14.43 -9.86
CA GLY A 68 7.81 -13.86 -11.21
C GLY A 68 7.53 -12.36 -11.27
N LEU A 69 7.77 -11.75 -12.45
CA LEU A 69 7.70 -10.29 -12.65
C LEU A 69 6.27 -9.72 -12.56
N ASN A 70 5.25 -10.56 -12.73
CA ASN A 70 3.85 -10.14 -12.78
C ASN A 70 3.16 -10.15 -11.40
N VAL A 71 3.72 -10.86 -10.43
CA VAL A 71 3.18 -10.98 -9.07
C VAL A 71 4.32 -10.83 -8.09
N MET A 72 4.26 -9.77 -7.29
CA MET A 72 5.17 -9.53 -6.19
C MET A 72 4.44 -9.83 -4.89
N GLN A 73 5.00 -10.78 -4.13
CA GLN A 73 4.58 -11.01 -2.75
C GLN A 73 5.82 -11.22 -1.92
N GLY A 74 5.95 -10.46 -0.84
CA GLY A 74 7.06 -10.61 0.08
C GLY A 74 6.75 -10.04 1.44
N GLN A 75 7.39 -10.62 2.44
CA GLN A 75 7.31 -10.18 3.83
C GLN A 75 8.73 -9.92 4.33
N VAL A 76 8.92 -8.77 4.96
CA VAL A 76 10.18 -8.36 5.58
C VAL A 76 9.87 -7.92 7.00
N GLY A 77 10.12 -8.81 7.96
CA GLY A 77 9.69 -8.61 9.36
C GLY A 77 8.17 -8.55 9.45
N SER A 78 7.64 -7.43 9.93
CA SER A 78 6.20 -7.14 10.05
C SER A 78 5.61 -6.43 8.81
N PHE A 79 6.46 -5.95 7.89
CA PHE A 79 6.05 -5.33 6.64
C PHE A 79 5.74 -6.39 5.58
N ILE A 80 4.55 -6.32 4.99
CA ILE A 80 4.05 -7.25 3.99
C ILE A 80 3.65 -6.44 2.77
N VAL A 81 4.11 -6.86 1.60
CA VAL A 81 3.74 -6.24 0.33
C VAL A 81 3.21 -7.28 -0.64
N ARG A 82 2.12 -6.92 -1.32
CA ARG A 82 1.53 -7.69 -2.39
C ARG A 82 1.18 -6.77 -3.56
N SER A 83 1.90 -6.89 -4.65
CA SER A 83 1.58 -6.19 -5.89
C SER A 83 1.44 -7.17 -7.05
N HIS A 84 0.69 -6.76 -8.06
CA HIS A 84 0.54 -7.50 -9.29
C HIS A 84 0.41 -6.54 -10.46
N GLY A 85 1.15 -6.84 -11.52
CA GLY A 85 1.18 -6.08 -12.75
C GLY A 85 0.91 -7.03 -13.91
N ARG A 86 -0.15 -6.77 -14.68
CA ARG A 86 -0.39 -7.44 -15.97
C ARG A 86 -0.60 -6.35 -17.01
N MET A 87 0.14 -6.39 -18.12
CA MET A 87 0.15 -5.42 -19.24
C MET A 87 -0.76 -4.19 -19.07
N GLY A 88 -0.24 -3.12 -18.46
CA GLY A 88 -0.96 -1.84 -18.35
C GLY A 88 -1.98 -1.76 -17.20
N ALA A 89 -1.97 -2.71 -16.25
CA ALA A 89 -2.72 -2.64 -15.01
C ALA A 89 -1.83 -3.07 -13.85
N PHE A 90 -1.26 -2.08 -13.17
CA PHE A 90 -0.51 -2.24 -11.94
C PHE A 90 -1.42 -1.96 -10.76
N LYS A 91 -1.52 -2.92 -9.86
CA LYS A 91 -2.16 -2.71 -8.57
C LYS A 91 -1.38 -3.42 -7.48
N GLY A 92 -1.48 -2.93 -6.28
CA GLY A 92 -0.81 -3.54 -5.15
C GLY A 92 -1.17 -2.84 -3.87
N PHE A 93 -0.77 -3.47 -2.79
CA PHE A 93 -0.88 -2.91 -1.46
C PHE A 93 0.29 -3.38 -0.62
N ALA A 94 0.67 -2.55 0.33
CA ALA A 94 1.68 -2.84 1.32
C ALA A 94 1.15 -2.41 2.68
N TYR A 95 1.46 -3.17 3.71
CA TYR A 95 1.06 -2.86 5.08
C TYR A 95 2.07 -3.38 6.09
N ASP A 96 2.13 -2.72 7.23
CA ASP A 96 2.90 -3.14 8.38
C ASP A 96 1.97 -3.67 9.47
N SER A 97 2.03 -4.98 9.69
CA SER A 97 1.25 -5.65 10.72
C SER A 97 1.60 -5.20 12.15
N ALA A 98 2.81 -4.65 12.38
CA ALA A 98 3.19 -4.13 13.69
C ALA A 98 2.51 -2.79 14.02
N LEU A 99 2.07 -2.06 12.99
CA LEU A 99 1.37 -0.77 13.12
C LEU A 99 -0.14 -0.89 12.93
N MET A 100 -0.64 -2.08 12.60
CA MET A 100 -2.07 -2.30 12.45
C MET A 100 -2.78 -2.13 13.81
N PRO A 101 -3.87 -1.36 13.87
CA PRO A 101 -4.69 -1.28 15.07
C PRO A 101 -5.27 -2.65 15.41
N VAL A 102 -5.44 -2.91 16.71
CA VAL A 102 -6.10 -4.14 17.18
C VAL A 102 -7.49 -4.26 16.55
N GLY A 103 -7.76 -5.40 15.91
CA GLY A 103 -9.02 -5.66 15.21
C GLY A 103 -9.05 -5.29 13.72
N VAL A 104 -7.99 -4.69 13.17
CA VAL A 104 -7.88 -4.47 11.71
C VAL A 104 -7.23 -5.68 11.05
N THR A 105 -7.96 -6.32 10.14
CA THR A 105 -7.46 -7.45 9.35
C THR A 105 -7.03 -7.00 7.96
N PRO A 106 -6.00 -7.61 7.35
CA PRO A 106 -5.54 -7.25 6.02
C PRO A 106 -6.60 -7.40 4.92
N ASP A 107 -7.65 -8.20 5.12
CA ASP A 107 -8.80 -8.30 4.21
C ASP A 107 -9.56 -6.99 3.98
N GLN A 108 -9.44 -6.03 4.92
CA GLN A 108 -10.02 -4.69 4.82
C GLN A 108 -9.19 -3.74 3.94
N LEU A 109 -7.96 -4.11 3.60
CA LEU A 109 -7.06 -3.35 2.75
C LEU A 109 -7.30 -3.74 1.28
N LYS A 110 -8.04 -2.92 0.52
CA LYS A 110 -8.37 -3.14 -0.90
C LYS A 110 -8.42 -1.86 -1.75
#